data_AF-A0A950IF94-F1
#
_entry.id   AF-A0A950IF94-F1
#
_cell.length_a   1.000
_cell.length_b   1.000
_cell.length_c   1.000
_cell.angle_alpha   90.00
_cell.angle_beta   90.00
_cell.angle_gamma   90.00
#
_symmetry.space_group_name_H-M   'P 1'
#
loop_
_entity.id
_entity.type
_entity.pdbx_description
1 polymer ?
#
loop_
_entity_poly.entity_id
_entity_poly.type
_entity_poly.pdbx_seq_one_letter_code
_entity_poly.pdbx_strand_id
1 'polypeptide(L)'
;MDDSDQPNPIVAMAQRLRARRDLGAAIDSATANVNPTRGEDAAARFAALTEVLATGTKRLNSILGRRTGVTLVRLDAPPRLRLRFRDKRIALDLDEPRQLVLVTGAGLDGEYQFVDADVPALLNLSHLSTDAGYRDTLTGSQLLKTIAEDAELPRPAHLDEPGPLQF
;
A
#
# COMPACT_ATOMS: atom_id res chain seq x y z
N MET A 1 31.59 -29.27 7.50
CA MET A 1 30.23 -29.17 6.93
C MET A 1 29.44 -28.42 7.96
N ASP A 2 29.49 -27.08 7.88
CA ASP A 2 28.91 -26.20 8.90
C ASP A 2 27.44 -25.93 8.58
N ASP A 3 26.58 -26.52 9.40
CA ASP A 3 25.15 -26.23 9.54
C ASP A 3 25.00 -25.12 10.60
N SER A 4 25.27 -23.85 10.28
CA SER A 4 25.10 -22.77 11.26
C SER A 4 24.91 -21.37 10.68
N ASP A 5 24.03 -21.22 9.68
CA ASP A 5 23.68 -19.88 9.15
C ASP A 5 22.16 -19.64 9.06
N GLN A 6 21.35 -20.44 9.78
CA GLN A 6 19.95 -20.10 10.01
C GLN A 6 19.85 -19.15 11.21
N PRO A 7 19.48 -17.87 11.01
CA PRO A 7 19.24 -16.97 12.13
C PRO A 7 18.15 -17.56 13.02
N ASN A 8 18.37 -17.49 14.34
CA ASN A 8 17.42 -17.95 15.35
C ASN A 8 16.00 -17.46 14.98
N PRO A 9 14.97 -18.35 14.95
CA PRO A 9 13.63 -18.03 14.46
C PRO A 9 13.00 -16.81 15.16
N ILE A 10 13.35 -16.57 16.43
CA ILE A 10 12.90 -15.40 17.19
C ILE A 10 13.51 -14.11 16.64
N VAL A 11 14.80 -14.13 16.31
CA VAL A 11 15.53 -13.00 15.73
C VAL A 11 15.03 -12.70 14.32
N ALA A 12 14.80 -13.74 13.51
CA ALA A 12 14.23 -13.60 12.17
C ALA A 12 12.81 -12.98 12.21
N MET A 13 11.98 -13.40 13.16
CA MET A 13 10.64 -12.83 13.37
C MET A 13 10.70 -11.37 13.83
N ALA A 14 11.59 -11.04 14.79
CA ALA A 14 11.78 -9.67 15.26
C ALA A 14 12.27 -8.73 14.13
N GLN A 15 13.18 -9.20 13.27
CA GLN A 15 13.64 -8.46 12.09
C GLN A 15 12.50 -8.24 11.08
N ARG A 16 11.67 -9.26 10.82
CA ARG A 16 10.47 -9.11 9.96
C ARG A 16 9.50 -8.07 10.51
N LEU A 17 9.22 -8.10 11.81
CA LEU A 17 8.32 -7.13 12.45
C LEU A 17 8.86 -5.70 12.35
N ARG A 18 10.16 -5.52 12.56
CA ARG A 18 10.82 -4.21 12.40
C ARG A 18 10.76 -3.72 10.95
N ALA A 19 11.10 -4.58 10.00
CA ALA A 19 11.04 -4.29 8.58
C ALA A 19 9.64 -3.87 8.13
N ARG A 20 8.59 -4.56 8.60
CA ARG A 20 7.19 -4.23 8.31
C ARG A 20 6.79 -2.88 8.90
N ARG A 21 7.27 -2.56 10.11
CA ARG A 21 7.04 -1.24 10.74
C ARG A 21 7.73 -0.11 9.97
N ASP A 22 8.99 -0.30 9.57
CA ASP A 22 9.76 0.70 8.84
C ASP A 22 9.15 0.97 7.45
N LEU A 23 8.70 -0.10 6.77
CA LEU A 23 7.97 0.00 5.50
C LEU A 23 6.63 0.75 5.67
N GLY A 24 5.89 0.46 6.74
CA GLY A 24 4.66 1.17 7.09
C GLY A 24 4.90 2.68 7.30
N ALA A 25 5.94 3.04 8.06
CA ALA A 25 6.30 4.43 8.30
C ALA A 25 6.75 5.16 7.03
N ALA A 26 7.49 4.46 6.15
CA ALA A 26 7.90 5.02 4.86
C ALA A 26 6.70 5.29 3.94
N ILE A 27 5.69 4.41 3.93
CA ILE A 27 4.45 4.61 3.19
C ILE A 27 3.70 5.83 3.74
N ASP A 28 3.50 5.91 5.06
CA ASP A 28 2.79 7.02 5.69
C ASP A 28 3.47 8.37 5.37
N SER A 29 4.80 8.42 5.51
CA SER A 29 5.59 9.60 5.16
C SER A 29 5.49 9.97 3.68
N ALA A 30 5.43 8.98 2.78
CA ALA A 30 5.29 9.22 1.34
C ALA A 30 3.92 9.83 0.98
N THR A 31 2.88 9.37 1.67
CA THR A 31 1.50 9.79 1.39
C THR A 31 1.09 11.07 2.12
N ALA A 32 1.71 11.38 3.27
CA ALA A 32 1.35 12.54 4.09
C ALA A 32 1.66 13.90 3.43
N ASN A 33 2.64 13.95 2.52
CA ASN A 33 3.05 15.19 1.85
C ASN A 33 2.38 15.38 0.48
N VAL A 34 1.50 14.46 0.07
CA VAL A 34 0.73 14.63 -1.16
C VAL A 34 -0.45 15.53 -0.79
N ASN A 35 -0.50 16.73 -1.36
CA ASN A 35 -1.68 17.59 -1.34
C ASN A 35 -2.48 17.30 -2.61
N PRO A 36 -3.39 16.31 -2.60
CA PRO A 36 -4.24 16.08 -3.74
C PRO A 36 -5.15 17.30 -3.95
N THR A 37 -5.34 17.68 -5.21
CA THR A 37 -6.38 18.63 -5.59
C THR A 37 -7.73 18.09 -5.12
N ARG A 38 -8.39 18.81 -4.21
CA ARG A 38 -9.69 18.41 -3.66
C ARG A 38 -10.75 18.57 -4.76
N GLY A 39 -11.24 17.44 -5.25
CA GLY A 39 -12.34 17.37 -6.20
C GLY A 39 -13.70 17.35 -5.51
N GLU A 40 -14.69 18.01 -6.12
CA GLU A 40 -16.08 17.96 -5.65
C GLU A 40 -16.79 16.66 -6.06
N ASP A 41 -16.40 16.06 -7.19
CA ASP A 41 -16.96 14.81 -7.71
C ASP A 41 -16.07 13.57 -7.47
N ALA A 42 -16.66 12.38 -7.61
CA ALA A 42 -15.96 11.11 -7.41
C ALA A 42 -14.81 10.90 -8.41
N ALA A 43 -14.88 11.44 -9.63
CA ALA A 43 -13.84 11.30 -10.64
C ALA A 43 -12.57 12.05 -10.25
N ALA A 44 -12.70 13.30 -9.82
CA ALA A 44 -11.60 14.12 -9.33
C ALA A 44 -11.03 13.55 -8.03
N ARG A 45 -11.87 13.04 -7.11
CA ARG A 45 -11.40 12.34 -5.90
C ARG A 45 -10.68 11.02 -6.22
N PHE A 46 -11.11 10.31 -7.26
CA PHE A 46 -10.44 9.11 -7.75
C PHE A 46 -9.08 9.43 -8.39
N ALA A 47 -8.98 10.52 -9.15
CA ALA A 47 -7.72 11.03 -9.68
C ALA A 47 -6.75 11.41 -8.55
N ALA A 48 -7.24 12.14 -7.53
CA ALA A 48 -6.49 12.47 -6.32
C ALA A 48 -5.97 11.22 -5.59
N LEU A 49 -6.81 10.20 -5.38
CA LEU A 49 -6.39 8.93 -4.80
C LEU A 49 -5.31 8.25 -5.66
N THR A 50 -5.44 8.33 -6.99
CA THR A 50 -4.46 7.78 -7.92
C THR A 50 -3.08 8.42 -7.75
N GLU A 51 -3.02 9.75 -7.57
CA GLU A 51 -1.76 10.47 -7.35
C GLU A 51 -1.07 10.07 -6.04
N VAL A 52 -1.85 9.93 -4.97
CA VAL A 52 -1.36 9.42 -3.68
C VAL A 52 -0.77 8.02 -3.85
N LEU A 53 -1.50 7.12 -4.54
CA LEU A 53 -1.03 5.76 -4.80
C LEU A 53 0.20 5.72 -5.70
N ALA A 54 0.28 6.56 -6.74
CA ALA A 54 1.43 6.64 -7.62
C ALA A 54 2.69 7.10 -6.88
N THR A 55 2.56 8.12 -6.03
CA THR A 55 3.65 8.65 -5.21
C THR A 55 4.11 7.63 -4.19
N GLY A 56 3.18 7.03 -3.45
CA GLY A 56 3.49 6.00 -2.46
C GLY A 56 4.10 4.75 -3.10
N THR A 57 3.59 4.30 -4.26
CA THR A 57 4.16 3.18 -5.02
C THR A 57 5.58 3.48 -5.47
N LYS A 58 5.85 4.69 -5.98
CA LYS A 58 7.21 5.11 -6.38
C LYS A 58 8.17 5.06 -5.20
N ARG A 59 7.76 5.56 -4.03
CA ARG A 59 8.57 5.52 -2.81
C ARG A 59 8.79 4.09 -2.33
N LEU A 60 7.74 3.28 -2.30
CA LEU A 60 7.82 1.88 -1.92
C LEU A 60 8.78 1.09 -2.83
N ASN A 61 8.69 1.29 -4.14
CA ASN A 61 9.57 0.65 -5.12
C ASN A 61 11.03 1.13 -5.01
N SER A 62 11.27 2.35 -4.54
CA SER A 62 12.63 2.81 -4.24
C SER A 62 13.28 2.05 -3.08
N ILE A 63 12.46 1.53 -2.16
CA ILE A 63 12.91 0.73 -1.01
C ILE A 63 13.02 -0.75 -1.38
N LEU A 64 11.99 -1.29 -2.04
CA LEU A 64 11.93 -2.72 -2.39
C LEU A 64 12.81 -3.08 -3.58
N GLY A 65 13.17 -2.11 -4.43
CA GLY A 65 13.93 -2.35 -5.65
C GLY A 65 13.07 -2.82 -6.83
N ARG A 66 13.69 -2.90 -8.02
CA ARG A 66 12.98 -3.12 -9.30
C ARG A 66 12.35 -4.50 -9.46
N ARG A 67 12.87 -5.54 -8.80
CA ARG A 67 12.44 -6.95 -8.97
C ARG A 67 11.28 -7.34 -8.05
N THR A 68 11.11 -6.62 -6.95
CA THR A 68 10.14 -6.88 -5.88
C THR A 68 9.26 -5.66 -5.64
N GLY A 69 9.01 -4.86 -6.69
CA GLY A 69 8.20 -3.66 -6.61
C GLY A 69 6.70 -3.94 -6.72
N VAL A 70 5.91 -3.03 -6.19
CA VAL A 70 4.46 -2.93 -6.42
C VAL A 70 4.22 -2.29 -7.79
N THR A 71 3.30 -2.86 -8.56
CA THR A 71 2.86 -2.31 -9.83
C THR A 71 1.53 -1.58 -9.63
N LEU A 72 1.48 -0.32 -10.05
CA LEU A 72 0.25 0.46 -10.17
C LEU A 72 -0.07 0.64 -11.65
N VAL A 73 -1.27 0.23 -12.08
CA VAL A 73 -1.78 0.45 -13.43
C VAL A 73 -3.01 1.36 -13.34
N ARG A 74 -3.02 2.40 -14.15
CA ARG A 74 -4.13 3.33 -14.33
C ARG A 74 -4.75 3.12 -15.71
N LEU A 75 -6.07 3.04 -15.77
CA LEU A 75 -6.86 3.02 -17.00
C LEU A 75 -7.82 4.21 -16.94
N ASP A 76 -7.92 4.99 -18.01
CA ASP A 76 -8.67 6.26 -17.98
C ASP A 76 -10.11 6.15 -18.54
N ALA A 77 -10.44 5.08 -19.28
CA ALA A 77 -11.73 4.96 -19.97
C ALA A 77 -12.29 3.52 -19.92
N PRO A 78 -13.13 3.16 -18.93
CA PRO A 78 -13.50 3.96 -17.75
C PRO A 78 -12.36 4.05 -16.72
N PRO A 79 -12.41 5.00 -15.76
CA PRO A 79 -11.39 5.14 -14.72
C PRO A 79 -11.26 3.89 -13.84
N ARG A 80 -10.08 3.26 -13.87
CA ARG A 80 -9.77 2.07 -13.08
C ARG A 80 -8.33 2.11 -12.58
N LEU A 81 -8.11 1.54 -11.40
CA LEU A 81 -6.80 1.32 -10.83
C LEU A 81 -6.59 -0.16 -10.52
N ARG A 82 -5.36 -0.62 -10.75
CA ARG A 82 -4.94 -1.97 -10.39
C ARG A 82 -3.61 -1.88 -9.64
N LEU A 83 -3.59 -2.37 -8.42
CA LEU A 83 -2.39 -2.59 -7.62
C LEU A 83 -2.03 -4.08 -7.68
N ARG A 84 -0.76 -4.39 -7.90
CA ARG A 84 -0.27 -5.77 -7.98
C ARG A 84 1.05 -5.90 -7.25
N PHE A 85 1.17 -6.93 -6.42
CA PHE A 85 2.41 -7.31 -5.78
C PHE A 85 2.43 -8.82 -5.65
N ARG A 86 3.39 -9.49 -6.30
CA ARG A 86 3.45 -10.95 -6.39
C ARG A 86 2.09 -11.53 -6.86
N ASP A 87 1.47 -12.38 -6.05
CA ASP A 87 0.16 -12.99 -6.25
C ASP A 87 -1.00 -12.10 -5.79
N LYS A 88 -0.76 -11.11 -4.92
CA LYS A 88 -1.78 -10.17 -4.44
C LYS A 88 -2.16 -9.16 -5.52
N ARG A 89 -3.46 -8.90 -5.62
CA ARG A 89 -4.05 -7.92 -6.54
C ARG A 89 -5.18 -7.17 -5.83
N ILE A 90 -5.21 -5.86 -6.01
CA ILE A 90 -6.33 -5.01 -5.61
C ILE A 90 -6.78 -4.23 -6.84
N ALA A 91 -8.08 -4.24 -7.09
CA ALA A 91 -8.73 -3.57 -8.20
C ALA A 91 -9.69 -2.53 -7.66
N LEU A 92 -9.59 -1.29 -8.15
CA LEU A 92 -10.51 -0.21 -7.85
C LEU A 92 -11.14 0.25 -9.16
N ASP A 93 -12.45 0.18 -9.26
CA ASP A 93 -13.21 0.62 -10.43
C ASP A 93 -14.17 1.74 -10.02
N LEU A 94 -14.08 2.88 -10.69
CA LEU A 94 -15.01 3.99 -10.45
C LEU A 94 -16.34 3.69 -11.15
N ASP A 95 -17.42 3.65 -10.37
CA ASP A 95 -18.80 3.73 -10.84
C ASP A 95 -19.24 5.20 -10.74
N GLU A 96 -18.90 5.98 -11.77
CA GLU A 96 -19.16 7.40 -11.84
C GLU A 96 -20.67 7.75 -11.75
N PRO A 97 -21.60 7.02 -12.40
CA PRO A 97 -23.03 7.23 -12.22
C PRO A 97 -23.51 7.11 -10.76
N ARG A 98 -22.96 6.16 -10.00
CA ARG A 98 -23.32 5.95 -8.59
C ARG A 98 -22.45 6.75 -7.62
N GLN A 99 -21.40 7.41 -8.11
CA GLN A 99 -20.36 8.06 -7.29
C GLN A 99 -19.70 7.09 -6.30
N LEU A 100 -19.51 5.84 -6.72
CA LEU A 100 -18.96 4.75 -5.90
C LEU A 100 -17.65 4.22 -6.48
N VAL A 101 -16.87 3.57 -5.64
CA VAL A 101 -15.69 2.79 -6.03
C VAL A 101 -15.93 1.33 -5.67
N LEU A 102 -15.92 0.47 -6.68
CA LEU A 102 -15.91 -0.98 -6.49
C LEU A 102 -14.48 -1.41 -6.20
N VAL A 103 -14.24 -1.93 -5.00
CA VAL A 103 -12.94 -2.47 -4.61
C VAL A 103 -13.03 -3.99 -4.61
N THR A 104 -12.04 -4.65 -5.18
CA THR A 104 -11.94 -6.12 -5.17
C THR A 104 -10.52 -6.59 -4.89
N GLY A 105 -10.40 -7.73 -4.20
CA GLY A 105 -9.14 -8.39 -3.87
C GLY A 105 -8.57 -7.99 -2.49
N ALA A 106 -7.61 -8.79 -2.02
CA ALA A 106 -6.96 -8.66 -0.72
C ALA A 106 -7.92 -8.56 0.50
N GLY A 107 -9.14 -9.11 0.38
CA GLY A 107 -10.15 -9.07 1.45
C GLY A 107 -10.86 -7.72 1.60
N LEU A 108 -10.72 -6.82 0.62
CA LEU A 108 -11.35 -5.49 0.58
C LEU A 108 -12.55 -5.44 -0.37
N ASP A 109 -13.16 -6.59 -0.67
CA ASP A 109 -14.24 -6.71 -1.64
C ASP A 109 -15.49 -5.95 -1.16
N GLY A 110 -15.95 -4.97 -1.94
CA GLY A 110 -17.14 -4.19 -1.59
C GLY A 110 -17.34 -2.90 -2.38
N GLU A 111 -18.43 -2.21 -2.04
CA GLU A 111 -18.77 -0.88 -2.53
C GLU A 111 -18.30 0.18 -1.54
N TYR A 112 -17.56 1.17 -2.05
CA TYR A 112 -16.95 2.21 -1.26
C TYR A 112 -17.38 3.59 -1.74
N GLN A 113 -17.51 4.53 -0.82
CA GLN A 113 -17.80 5.93 -1.12
C GLN A 113 -16.66 6.82 -0.62
N PHE A 114 -16.35 7.87 -1.37
CA PHE A 114 -15.41 8.89 -0.89
C PHE A 114 -16.01 9.67 0.28
N VAL A 115 -15.27 9.76 1.37
CA VAL A 115 -15.62 10.64 2.50
C VAL A 115 -14.92 11.99 2.37
N ASP A 116 -15.51 13.00 3.02
CA ASP A 116 -14.91 14.33 3.08
C ASP A 116 -13.85 14.36 4.19
N ALA A 117 -12.60 14.11 3.81
CA ALA A 117 -11.44 14.07 4.69
C ALA A 117 -10.26 14.83 4.07
N ASP A 118 -9.26 15.16 4.89
CA ASP A 118 -8.05 15.88 4.44
C ASP A 118 -7.25 15.09 3.38
N VAL A 119 -7.37 13.76 3.40
CA VAL A 119 -6.74 12.84 2.45
C VAL A 119 -7.83 11.99 1.78
N PRO A 120 -7.71 11.66 0.47
CA PRO A 120 -8.64 10.77 -0.21
C PRO A 120 -8.78 9.45 0.54
N ALA A 121 -10.00 9.20 1.02
CA ALA A 121 -10.34 8.05 1.83
C ALA A 121 -11.69 7.48 1.40
N LEU A 122 -11.78 6.16 1.47
CA LEU A 122 -12.92 5.38 1.01
C LEU A 122 -13.60 4.71 2.21
N LEU A 123 -14.90 4.94 2.39
CA LEU A 123 -15.69 4.27 3.41
C LEU A 123 -16.45 3.10 2.80
N ASN A 124 -16.32 1.91 3.39
CA ASN A 124 -17.07 0.74 2.95
C ASN A 124 -18.55 0.88 3.34
N LEU A 125 -19.43 0.85 2.34
CA LEU A 125 -20.87 1.05 2.55
C LEU A 125 -21.54 -0.09 3.33
N SER A 126 -21.00 -1.30 3.24
CA SER A 126 -21.52 -2.45 4.00
C SER A 126 -21.32 -2.31 5.51
N HIS A 127 -20.41 -1.44 5.95
CA HIS A 127 -20.07 -1.23 7.36
C HIS A 127 -20.73 0.02 7.98
N LEU A 128 -21.51 0.78 7.19
CA LEU A 128 -22.16 2.04 7.60
C LEU A 128 -23.06 1.95 8.84
N SER A 129 -23.50 0.74 9.21
CA SER A 129 -24.39 0.53 10.37
C SER A 129 -23.65 0.15 11.67
N THR A 130 -22.32 0.28 11.71
CA THR A 130 -21.53 -0.02 12.92
C THR A 130 -20.58 1.12 13.25
N ASP A 131 -20.43 1.46 14.54
CA ASP A 131 -19.46 2.47 15.01
C ASP A 131 -18.01 2.12 14.62
N ALA A 132 -17.71 0.83 14.39
CA ALA A 132 -16.44 0.36 13.85
C ALA A 132 -16.25 0.75 12.38
N GLY A 133 -17.31 0.72 11.58
CA GLY A 133 -17.27 1.04 10.15
C GLY A 133 -16.84 2.48 9.85
N TYR A 134 -17.19 3.44 10.70
CA TYR A 134 -16.75 4.84 10.56
C TYR A 134 -15.28 5.07 10.91
N ARG A 135 -14.63 4.15 11.64
CA ARG A 135 -13.21 4.27 12.04
C ARG A 135 -12.23 3.67 11.04
N ASP A 136 -12.69 2.83 10.12
CA ASP A 136 -11.86 2.09 9.16
C ASP A 136 -12.00 2.65 7.73
N THR A 137 -11.75 3.95 7.55
CA THR A 137 -11.69 4.52 6.20
C THR A 137 -10.44 4.04 5.48
N LEU A 138 -10.63 3.50 4.28
CA LEU A 138 -9.59 2.97 3.42
C LEU A 138 -8.85 4.10 2.70
N THR A 139 -7.68 4.46 3.22
CA THR A 139 -6.82 5.50 2.64
C THR A 139 -5.84 4.92 1.60
N GLY A 140 -5.21 5.80 0.81
CA GLY A 140 -4.11 5.40 -0.08
C GLY A 140 -2.95 4.71 0.65
N SER A 141 -2.61 5.15 1.87
CA SER A 141 -1.55 4.52 2.67
C SER A 141 -1.94 3.12 3.14
N GLN A 142 -3.19 2.94 3.55
CA GLN A 142 -3.71 1.63 3.96
C GLN A 142 -3.77 0.65 2.77
N LEU A 143 -4.17 1.10 1.58
CA LEU A 143 -4.12 0.29 0.35
C LEU A 143 -2.69 -0.18 0.05
N LEU A 144 -1.71 0.71 0.15
CA LEU A 144 -0.29 0.38 -0.08
C LEU A 144 0.26 -0.58 0.98
N LYS A 145 -0.12 -0.40 2.24
CA LYS A 145 0.25 -1.35 3.32
C LYS A 145 -0.37 -2.72 3.11
N THR A 146 -1.62 -2.78 2.64
CA THR A 146 -2.35 -4.02 2.39
C THR A 146 -1.73 -4.79 1.21
N ILE A 147 -1.47 -4.12 0.09
CA ILE A 147 -0.86 -4.79 -1.07
C ILE A 147 0.59 -5.24 -0.79
N ALA A 148 1.33 -4.49 0.02
CA ALA A 148 2.73 -4.75 0.33
C ALA A 148 2.95 -5.49 1.67
N GLU A 149 1.91 -6.12 2.21
CA GLU A 149 1.94 -6.73 3.53
C GLU A 149 3.06 -7.77 3.70
N ASP A 150 3.31 -8.54 2.64
CA ASP A 150 4.32 -9.61 2.59
C ASP A 150 5.62 -9.15 1.92
N ALA A 151 5.81 -7.83 1.76
CA ALA A 151 7.03 -7.29 1.20
C ALA A 151 8.18 -7.49 2.19
N GLU A 152 9.26 -8.08 1.68
CA GLU A 152 10.49 -8.26 2.44
C GLU A 152 11.46 -7.17 2.04
N LEU A 153 12.02 -6.48 3.03
CA LEU A 153 13.06 -5.48 2.77
C LEU A 153 14.31 -6.18 2.21
N PRO A 154 14.95 -5.62 1.18
CA PRO A 154 16.21 -6.15 0.71
C PRO A 154 17.23 -6.17 1.86
N ARG A 155 18.05 -7.22 1.91
CA ARG A 155 19.13 -7.31 2.90
C ARG A 155 20.03 -6.07 2.75
N PRO A 156 20.39 -5.39 3.84
CA PRO A 156 21.28 -4.24 3.78
C PRO A 156 22.66 -4.62 3.19
N ALA A 157 23.16 -3.84 2.23
CA ALA A 157 24.40 -4.14 1.51
C ALA A 157 25.64 -4.26 2.42
N HIS A 158 25.65 -3.59 3.58
CA HIS A 158 26.75 -3.64 4.55
C HIS A 158 26.86 -4.96 5.34
N LEU A 159 25.90 -5.89 5.17
CA LEU A 159 25.99 -7.24 5.72
C LEU A 159 26.57 -8.25 4.70
N ASP A 160 26.74 -7.86 3.43
CA ASP A 160 27.32 -8.69 2.38
C ASP A 160 28.79 -8.32 2.08
N GLU A 161 29.31 -7.23 2.66
CA GLU A 161 30.73 -6.90 2.62
C GLU A 161 31.47 -7.73 3.69
N PRO A 162 32.55 -8.46 3.34
CA PRO A 162 33.39 -9.09 4.33
C PRO A 162 33.92 -8.00 5.26
N GLY A 163 33.53 -8.06 6.53
CA GLY A 163 34.05 -7.15 7.55
C GLY A 163 35.58 -7.21 7.61
N PRO A 164 36.25 -6.14 8.08
CA PRO A 164 37.70 -5.97 7.99
C PRO A 164 38.53 -6.88 8.92
N LEU A 165 38.01 -8.04 9.34
CA LEU A 165 38.73 -8.99 10.19
C LEU A 165 38.94 -10.30 9.43
N GLN A 166 40.01 -10.33 8.64
CA GLN A 166 40.72 -11.57 8.33
C GLN A 166 41.77 -11.76 9.44
N PHE A 167 41.61 -12.81 10.24
CA PHE A 167 42.66 -13.33 11.13
C PHE A 167 43.45 -14.41 10.40
#